data_AF-A0A7X0GAK8-F1
#
_entry.id   AF-A0A7X0GAK8-F1
#
_cell.length_a   1.000
_cell.length_b   1.000
_cell.length_c   1.000
_cell.angle_alpha   90.00
_cell.angle_beta   90.00
_cell.angle_gamma   90.00
#
_symmetry.space_group_name_H-M   'P 1'
#
loop_
_entity.id
_entity.type
_entity.pdbx_description
1 polymer ?
#
loop_
_entity_poly.entity_id
_entity_poly.type
_entity_poly.pdbx_seq_one_letter_code
_entity_poly.pdbx_strand_id
1 'polypeptide(L)'
;MRHSPRPRQLGAVVEHDEQRRSELMRTLAVWLDTGCNTAQAARELHLERQSMHHRLQRIFELCGGDPRGTGRLVAFHLATRLARLYSARPITAFSTGSRGASLERTTAATSPFAATGGTRMRKIILMMSASLDGFFETLDRDISWHLVDDELLGFLNEQFRGMGAFMFGRITYDVMADYWNTAAPDPDISAHMFEFAGIWREMPKFVFSRTLTQAGSNTTVIHDVVPEQIAELKAQPGGDIVLSGANLASALMQHGLIDEFRIRVNPIVLGQGRPLFEDPGVRMGLRLEGTRTFRNGVVLLHYSRNGA
;
A
#
# COMPACT_ATOMS: atom_id res chain seq x y z
N MET A 1 16.87 -29.30 -12.74
CA MET A 1 15.57 -29.47 -12.05
C MET A 1 15.72 -28.97 -10.62
N ARG A 2 15.21 -27.78 -10.28
CA ARG A 2 15.18 -27.27 -8.91
C ARG A 2 13.73 -26.94 -8.56
N HIS A 3 13.17 -27.69 -7.62
CA HIS A 3 11.83 -27.48 -7.10
C HIS A 3 11.80 -26.18 -6.30
N SER A 4 10.98 -25.23 -6.74
CA SER A 4 10.55 -24.09 -5.93
C SER A 4 9.86 -24.59 -4.65
N PRO A 5 9.99 -23.89 -3.51
CA PRO A 5 9.33 -24.27 -2.28
C PRO A 5 7.81 -24.06 -2.43
N ARG A 6 7.10 -25.09 -2.90
CA ARG A 6 5.63 -25.10 -2.93
C ARG A 6 5.12 -25.06 -1.49
N PRO A 7 4.15 -24.19 -1.14
CA PRO A 7 3.54 -24.21 0.19
C PRO A 7 2.95 -25.60 0.45
N ARG A 8 3.49 -26.33 1.43
CA ARG A 8 3.20 -27.76 1.73
C ARG A 8 1.69 -28.08 1.81
N GLN A 9 0.85 -27.09 2.13
CA GLN A 9 -0.59 -27.27 2.30
C GLN A 9 -1.41 -27.25 0.99
N LEU A 10 -0.93 -26.59 -0.08
CA LEU A 10 -1.66 -26.46 -1.35
C LEU A 10 -0.96 -27.16 -2.53
N GLY A 11 0.20 -27.77 -2.30
CA GLY A 11 0.98 -28.45 -3.34
C GLY A 11 0.18 -29.51 -4.10
N ALA A 12 -0.65 -30.29 -3.40
CA ALA A 12 -1.50 -31.32 -4.01
C ALA A 12 -2.61 -30.74 -4.89
N VAL A 13 -3.11 -29.54 -4.58
CA VAL A 13 -4.12 -28.86 -5.40
C VAL A 13 -3.50 -28.29 -6.67
N VAL A 14 -2.30 -27.68 -6.56
CA VAL A 14 -1.54 -27.19 -7.72
C VAL A 14 -1.19 -28.33 -8.67
N GLU A 15 -0.68 -29.44 -8.14
CA GLU A 15 -0.32 -30.62 -8.93
C GLU A 15 -1.54 -31.24 -9.61
N HIS A 16 -2.70 -31.26 -8.92
CA HIS A 16 -3.95 -31.73 -9.52
C HIS A 16 -4.40 -30.83 -10.68
N ASP A 17 -4.31 -29.51 -10.54
CA ASP A 17 -4.62 -28.56 -11.63
C ASP A 17 -3.67 -28.74 -12.82
N GLU A 18 -2.37 -28.91 -12.59
CA GLU A 18 -1.36 -29.17 -13.63
C GLU A 18 -1.66 -30.49 -14.38
N GLN A 19 -1.97 -31.57 -13.67
CA GLN A 19 -2.19 -32.90 -14.26
C GLN A 19 -3.53 -33.04 -14.97
N ARG A 20 -4.60 -32.46 -14.41
CA ARG A 20 -5.98 -32.65 -14.90
C ARG A 20 -6.52 -31.45 -15.67
N ARG A 21 -5.72 -30.40 -15.85
CA ARG A 21 -6.17 -29.10 -16.37
C ARG A 21 -7.42 -28.59 -15.65
N SER A 22 -7.49 -28.81 -14.33
CA SER A 22 -8.59 -28.32 -13.50
C SER A 22 -8.35 -26.87 -13.05
N GLU A 23 -9.40 -26.25 -12.50
CA GLU A 23 -9.36 -24.89 -11.94
C GLU A 23 -9.62 -24.91 -10.42
N LEU A 24 -9.11 -25.91 -9.70
CA LEU A 24 -9.35 -26.05 -8.26
C LEU A 24 -8.65 -24.94 -7.46
N MET A 25 -7.48 -24.48 -7.89
CA MET A 25 -6.78 -23.35 -7.27
C MET A 25 -7.56 -22.05 -7.43
N ARG A 26 -8.13 -21.81 -8.61
CA ARG A 26 -9.01 -20.66 -8.86
C ARG A 26 -10.28 -20.77 -8.02
N THR A 27 -10.84 -21.98 -7.92
CA THR A 27 -12.05 -22.25 -7.13
C THR A 27 -11.81 -22.03 -5.64
N LEU A 28 -10.70 -22.52 -5.10
CA LEU A 28 -10.30 -22.32 -3.71
C LEU A 28 -10.07 -20.83 -3.42
N ALA A 29 -9.38 -20.13 -4.32
CA ALA A 29 -9.07 -18.73 -4.10
C ALA A 29 -10.35 -17.86 -4.10
N VAL A 30 -11.27 -18.07 -5.06
CA VAL A 30 -12.57 -17.37 -5.05
C VAL A 30 -13.40 -17.74 -3.81
N TRP A 31 -13.40 -19.01 -3.40
CA TRP A 31 -14.11 -19.42 -2.18
C TRP A 31 -13.57 -18.77 -0.91
N LEU A 32 -12.24 -18.61 -0.80
CA LEU A 32 -11.61 -17.89 0.30
C LEU A 32 -11.92 -16.39 0.23
N ASP A 33 -11.84 -15.80 -0.97
CA ASP A 33 -12.10 -14.37 -1.22
C ASP A 33 -13.56 -14.00 -0.90
N THR A 34 -14.52 -14.92 -1.04
CA THR A 34 -15.93 -14.72 -0.63
C THR A 34 -16.20 -15.04 0.86
N GLY A 35 -15.17 -15.13 1.69
CA GLY A 35 -15.32 -15.43 3.12
C GLY A 35 -15.83 -16.85 3.37
N CYS A 36 -15.39 -17.82 2.57
CA CYS A 36 -15.85 -19.22 2.60
C CYS A 36 -17.33 -19.41 2.24
N ASN A 37 -17.95 -18.45 1.54
CA ASN A 37 -19.34 -18.54 1.10
C ASN A 37 -19.46 -19.31 -0.22
N THR A 38 -19.86 -20.58 -0.13
CA THR A 38 -20.00 -21.49 -1.28
C THR A 38 -21.02 -21.00 -2.31
N ALA A 39 -22.15 -20.44 -1.88
CA ALA A 39 -23.18 -19.98 -2.80
C ALA A 39 -22.74 -18.74 -3.58
N GLN A 40 -22.02 -17.83 -2.92
CA GLN A 40 -21.44 -16.65 -3.56
C GLN A 40 -20.31 -17.03 -4.51
N ALA A 41 -19.39 -17.89 -4.10
CA ALA A 41 -18.29 -18.35 -4.94
C ALA A 41 -18.77 -19.10 -6.18
N ALA A 42 -19.85 -19.90 -6.06
CA ALA A 42 -20.48 -20.54 -7.22
C ALA A 42 -21.00 -19.51 -8.24
N ARG A 43 -21.62 -18.42 -7.77
CA ARG A 43 -22.09 -17.33 -8.66
C ARG A 43 -20.93 -16.63 -9.35
N GLU A 44 -19.87 -16.29 -8.62
CA GLU A 44 -18.69 -15.59 -9.17
C GLU A 44 -17.89 -16.44 -10.16
N LEU A 45 -17.89 -17.77 -9.99
CA LEU A 45 -17.27 -18.70 -10.93
C LEU A 45 -18.21 -19.14 -12.06
N HIS A 46 -19.45 -18.66 -12.07
CA HIS A 46 -20.51 -19.12 -12.99
C HIS A 46 -20.69 -20.65 -12.99
N LEU A 47 -20.61 -21.26 -11.81
CA LEU A 47 -20.76 -22.70 -11.61
C LEU A 47 -22.11 -23.04 -11.00
N GLU A 48 -22.65 -24.19 -11.39
CA GLU A 48 -23.77 -24.80 -10.68
C GLU A 48 -23.37 -25.13 -9.24
N ARG A 49 -24.34 -25.06 -8.32
CA ARG A 49 -24.10 -25.34 -6.89
C ARG A 49 -23.49 -26.72 -6.66
N GLN A 50 -23.97 -27.75 -7.35
CA GLN A 50 -23.45 -29.11 -7.21
C GLN A 50 -21.99 -29.21 -7.68
N SER A 51 -21.67 -28.58 -8.81
CA SER A 51 -20.30 -28.48 -9.33
C SER A 51 -19.35 -27.78 -8.35
N MET A 52 -19.80 -26.70 -7.71
CA MET A 52 -19.01 -26.00 -6.68
C MET A 52 -18.72 -26.92 -5.48
N HIS A 53 -19.74 -27.65 -4.99
CA HIS A 53 -19.57 -28.57 -3.87
C HIS A 53 -18.58 -29.69 -4.19
N HIS A 54 -18.67 -30.29 -5.39
CA HIS A 54 -17.73 -31.34 -5.83
C HIS A 54 -16.29 -30.81 -5.89
N ARG A 55 -16.09 -29.59 -6.41
CA ARG A 55 -14.77 -28.96 -6.47
C ARG A 55 -14.21 -28.69 -5.06
N LEU A 56 -15.00 -28.14 -4.15
CA LEU A 56 -14.58 -27.88 -2.77
C LEU A 56 -14.28 -29.16 -2.01
N GLN A 57 -15.12 -30.18 -2.14
CA GLN A 57 -14.87 -31.50 -1.54
C GLN A 57 -13.52 -32.04 -2.02
N ARG A 58 -13.26 -31.96 -3.33
CA ARG A 58 -11.98 -32.41 -3.89
C ARG A 58 -10.79 -31.60 -3.37
N ILE A 59 -10.93 -30.29 -3.25
CA ILE A 59 -9.91 -29.43 -2.65
C ILE A 59 -9.64 -29.84 -1.20
N PHE A 60 -10.67 -30.07 -0.40
CA PHE A 60 -10.53 -30.46 1.00
C PHE A 60 -9.87 -31.84 1.15
N GLU A 61 -10.23 -32.81 0.31
CA GLU A 61 -9.53 -34.10 0.25
C GLU A 61 -8.02 -33.93 -0.01
N LEU A 62 -7.66 -33.12 -1.01
CA LEU A 62 -6.26 -32.84 -1.37
C LEU A 62 -5.52 -32.06 -0.28
N CYS A 63 -6.25 -31.28 0.52
CA CYS A 63 -5.74 -30.44 1.60
C CYS A 63 -5.70 -31.13 2.97
N GLY A 64 -6.19 -32.37 3.07
CA GLY A 64 -6.30 -33.13 4.32
C GLY A 64 -7.40 -32.64 5.25
N GLY A 65 -8.52 -32.15 4.71
CA GLY A 65 -9.72 -31.74 5.45
C GLY A 65 -10.21 -30.33 5.10
N ASP A 66 -11.40 -30.00 5.59
CA ASP A 66 -11.98 -28.66 5.52
C ASP A 66 -11.18 -27.69 6.41
N PRO A 67 -10.66 -26.57 5.88
CA PRO A 67 -9.84 -25.65 6.65
C PRO A 67 -10.64 -24.82 7.68
N ARG A 68 -11.97 -24.75 7.59
CA ARG A 68 -12.81 -23.98 8.54
C ARG A 68 -12.67 -24.51 9.96
N GLY A 69 -12.48 -23.61 10.92
CA GLY A 69 -12.35 -23.97 12.34
C GLY A 69 -11.03 -24.65 12.73
N THR A 70 -10.10 -24.86 11.80
CA THR A 70 -8.80 -25.55 12.05
C THR A 70 -7.62 -24.61 12.30
N GLY A 71 -7.84 -23.29 12.29
CA GLY A 71 -6.77 -22.27 12.34
C GLY A 71 -5.92 -22.16 11.06
N ARG A 72 -6.16 -23.01 10.05
CA ARG A 72 -5.38 -23.06 8.79
C ARG A 72 -5.84 -22.05 7.73
N LEU A 73 -6.94 -21.34 7.94
CA LEU A 73 -7.51 -20.40 6.95
C LEU A 73 -6.53 -19.30 6.54
N VAL A 74 -5.80 -18.71 7.49
CA VAL A 74 -4.79 -17.68 7.20
C VAL A 74 -3.67 -18.24 6.34
N ALA A 75 -3.20 -19.46 6.63
CA ALA A 75 -2.18 -20.13 5.84
C ALA A 75 -2.67 -20.43 4.41
N PHE A 76 -3.97 -20.74 4.25
CA PHE A 76 -4.60 -20.97 2.95
C PHE A 76 -4.71 -19.67 2.13
N HIS A 77 -5.16 -18.57 2.73
CA HIS A 77 -5.19 -17.25 2.08
C HIS A 77 -3.79 -16.81 1.64
N LEU A 78 -2.79 -16.97 2.50
CA LEU A 78 -1.42 -16.63 2.16
C LEU A 78 -0.88 -17.53 1.03
N ALA A 79 -1.12 -18.84 1.11
CA ALA A 79 -0.65 -19.80 0.13
C ALA A 79 -1.33 -19.64 -1.25
N THR A 80 -2.63 -19.32 -1.31
CA THR A 80 -3.32 -19.05 -2.59
C THR A 80 -2.83 -17.76 -3.24
N ARG A 81 -2.59 -16.70 -2.46
CA ARG A 81 -2.00 -15.45 -2.96
C ARG A 81 -0.57 -15.64 -3.44
N LEU A 82 0.26 -16.36 -2.70
CA LEU A 82 1.61 -16.71 -3.13
C LEU A 82 1.58 -17.55 -4.42
N ALA A 83 0.69 -18.54 -4.54
CA ALA A 83 0.55 -19.32 -5.76
C ALA A 83 0.18 -18.47 -6.99
N ARG A 84 -0.70 -17.47 -6.84
CA ARG A 84 -0.99 -16.48 -7.91
C ARG A 84 0.26 -15.68 -8.31
N LEU A 85 1.09 -15.28 -7.34
CA LEU A 85 2.34 -14.56 -7.59
C LEU A 85 3.41 -15.42 -8.28
N TYR A 86 3.50 -16.71 -7.98
CA TYR A 86 4.47 -17.63 -8.59
C TYR A 86 4.05 -18.17 -9.96
N SER A 87 2.75 -18.15 -10.29
CA SER A 87 2.23 -18.49 -11.63
C SER A 87 2.39 -17.35 -12.64
N ALA A 88 2.58 -16.11 -12.17
CA ALA A 88 3.12 -15.03 -12.98
C ALA A 88 4.63 -15.29 -13.20
N ARG A 89 5.07 -15.24 -14.46
CA ARG A 89 6.44 -15.60 -14.93
C ARG A 89 7.58 -15.23 -13.97
N PRO A 90 8.66 -16.04 -13.91
CA PRO A 90 9.72 -15.88 -12.93
C PRO A 90 10.38 -14.50 -13.02
N ILE A 91 10.55 -13.89 -11.86
CA ILE A 91 11.45 -12.77 -11.60
C ILE A 91 12.84 -13.23 -12.05
N THR A 92 13.37 -12.65 -13.12
CA THR A 92 14.81 -12.72 -13.38
C THR A 92 15.53 -12.13 -12.17
N ALA A 93 16.19 -13.01 -11.41
CA ALA A 93 16.98 -12.65 -10.27
C ALA A 93 18.08 -11.69 -10.73
N PHE A 94 18.03 -10.44 -10.25
CA PHE A 94 19.17 -9.56 -10.33
C PHE A 94 20.25 -10.15 -9.43
N SER A 95 21.44 -10.38 -9.99
CA SER A 95 22.59 -10.87 -9.23
C SER A 95 22.99 -9.81 -8.21
N THR A 96 22.60 -9.99 -6.96
CA THR A 96 23.20 -9.25 -5.85
C THR A 96 24.55 -9.90 -5.56
N GLY A 97 25.63 -9.20 -5.94
CA GLY A 97 26.97 -9.51 -5.46
C GLY A 97 26.99 -9.40 -3.93
N SER A 98 27.07 -10.54 -3.26
CA SER A 98 27.14 -10.61 -1.81
C SER A 98 28.47 -10.06 -1.33
N ARG A 99 28.46 -8.90 -0.66
CA ARG A 99 29.38 -8.66 0.46
C ARG A 99 28.54 -8.58 1.71
N GLY A 100 28.78 -9.52 2.60
CA GLY A 100 28.08 -9.64 3.87
C GLY A 100 28.31 -8.40 4.72
N ALA A 101 27.22 -7.87 5.26
CA ALA A 101 27.24 -6.97 6.39
C ALA A 101 26.21 -7.49 7.40
N SER A 102 26.74 -7.96 8.52
CA SER A 102 26.04 -8.41 9.71
C SER A 102 25.15 -7.28 10.22
N LEU A 103 23.86 -7.55 10.43
CA LEU A 103 22.94 -6.63 11.10
C LEU A 103 23.23 -6.62 12.59
N GLU A 104 24.01 -5.64 13.05
CA GLU A 104 23.99 -5.24 14.45
C GLU A 104 22.84 -4.27 14.71
N ARG A 105 22.21 -4.51 15.86
CA ARG A 105 21.04 -3.82 16.39
C ARG A 105 21.53 -2.56 17.09
N THR A 106 21.56 -1.42 16.40
CA THR A 106 22.00 -0.16 17.00
C THR A 106 20.82 0.64 17.52
N THR A 107 20.82 0.83 18.84
CA THR A 107 19.97 1.76 19.60
C THR A 107 20.28 3.22 19.25
N ALA A 108 19.25 4.06 19.38
CA ALA A 108 19.16 5.50 19.14
C ALA A 108 20.46 6.34 19.26
N ALA A 109 20.70 7.20 18.25
CA ALA A 109 21.18 8.58 18.42
C ALA A 109 21.18 9.37 17.07
N THR A 110 20.52 10.53 17.10
CA THR A 110 20.83 11.81 16.42
C THR A 110 20.79 11.89 14.88
N SER A 111 19.89 12.76 14.40
CA SER A 111 19.68 13.15 12.99
C SER A 111 20.86 13.96 12.42
N PRO A 112 21.44 13.58 11.27
CA PRO A 112 22.35 14.42 10.52
C PRO A 112 21.68 14.88 9.21
N PHE A 113 20.92 15.97 9.27
CA PHE A 113 20.55 16.70 8.05
C PHE A 113 20.70 18.20 8.30
N ALA A 114 21.95 18.67 8.22
CA ALA A 114 22.25 20.08 7.96
C ALA A 114 22.52 20.23 6.46
N ALA A 115 21.78 21.15 5.83
CA ALA A 115 21.80 21.39 4.40
C ALA A 115 23.11 22.03 3.93
N THR A 116 23.67 21.53 2.82
CA THR A 116 24.68 22.24 2.01
C THR A 116 23.99 22.72 0.73
N GLY A 117 24.07 24.03 0.45
CA GLY A 117 23.29 24.73 -0.57
C GLY A 117 23.71 24.45 -2.01
N GLY A 118 23.07 23.46 -2.63
CA GLY A 118 22.77 23.45 -4.06
C GLY A 118 21.24 23.49 -4.23
N THR A 119 20.73 24.05 -5.34
CA THR A 119 19.31 24.00 -5.68
C THR A 119 18.89 22.55 -5.92
N ARG A 120 18.55 21.85 -4.84
CA ARG A 120 18.05 20.49 -4.88
C ARG A 120 16.63 20.53 -5.43
N MET A 121 16.36 19.77 -6.49
CA MET A 121 14.98 19.56 -6.93
C MET A 121 14.15 18.95 -5.79
N ARG A 122 12.92 19.44 -5.65
CA ARG A 122 11.95 18.90 -4.68
C ARG A 122 11.65 17.45 -5.05
N LYS A 123 11.61 16.56 -4.07
CA LYS A 123 11.17 15.18 -4.27
C LYS A 123 9.65 15.07 -4.13
N ILE A 124 9.05 14.15 -4.87
CA ILE A 124 7.68 13.68 -4.66
C ILE A 124 7.74 12.38 -3.86
N ILE A 125 7.12 12.41 -2.68
CA ILE A 125 7.18 11.35 -1.70
C ILE A 125 5.78 10.77 -1.52
N LEU A 126 5.57 9.53 -1.96
CA LEU A 126 4.31 8.83 -1.71
C LEU A 126 4.24 8.41 -0.23
N MET A 127 3.32 9.02 0.53
CA MET A 127 3.09 8.69 1.93
C MET A 127 1.71 8.05 2.10
N MET A 128 1.68 6.73 2.24
CA MET A 128 0.42 5.95 2.29
C MET A 128 0.43 4.96 3.44
N SER A 129 -0.77 4.60 3.90
CA SER A 129 -0.99 3.47 4.80
C SER A 129 -1.50 2.28 3.99
N ALA A 130 -1.09 1.07 4.36
CA ALA A 130 -1.57 -0.16 3.77
C ALA A 130 -1.74 -1.24 4.84
N SER A 131 -2.64 -2.19 4.59
CA SER A 131 -2.71 -3.45 5.32
C SER A 131 -1.49 -4.32 4.98
N LEU A 132 -1.22 -5.34 5.80
CA LEU A 132 -0.15 -6.31 5.56
C LEU A 132 -0.29 -6.99 4.19
N ASP A 133 -1.53 -7.14 3.73
CA ASP A 133 -1.87 -7.82 2.49
C ASP A 133 -2.10 -6.88 1.29
N GLY A 134 -1.72 -5.59 1.44
CA GLY A 134 -1.48 -4.66 0.33
C GLY A 134 -2.60 -3.69 -0.02
N PHE A 135 -3.65 -3.57 0.80
CA PHE A 135 -4.80 -2.72 0.54
C PHE A 135 -4.71 -1.41 1.32
N PHE A 136 -5.10 -0.28 0.72
CA PHE A 136 -5.05 1.04 1.40
C PHE A 136 -6.42 1.47 1.97
N GLU A 137 -7.51 0.89 1.47
CA GLU A 137 -8.87 1.02 2.00
C GLU A 137 -9.65 -0.28 1.74
N THR A 138 -10.72 -0.50 2.48
CA THR A 138 -11.68 -1.59 2.23
C THR A 138 -12.54 -1.31 0.98
N LEU A 139 -13.37 -2.26 0.55
CA LEU A 139 -14.25 -2.08 -0.62
C LEU A 139 -15.31 -0.99 -0.40
N ASP A 140 -15.75 -0.80 0.83
CA ASP A 140 -16.67 0.26 1.28
C ASP A 140 -15.94 1.58 1.62
N ARG A 141 -14.65 1.69 1.29
CA ARG A 141 -13.80 2.87 1.50
C ARG A 141 -13.53 3.19 2.97
N ASP A 142 -13.66 2.20 3.86
CA ASP A 142 -13.29 2.34 5.25
C ASP A 142 -11.77 2.33 5.44
N ILE A 143 -11.32 3.28 6.27
CA ILE A 143 -9.93 3.48 6.68
C ILE A 143 -9.78 3.49 8.21
N SER A 144 -10.85 3.19 8.97
CA SER A 144 -10.86 3.20 10.44
C SER A 144 -9.82 2.25 11.07
N TRP A 145 -9.38 1.25 10.32
CA TRP A 145 -8.33 0.31 10.71
C TRP A 145 -6.91 0.90 10.64
N HIS A 146 -6.72 2.11 10.09
CA HIS A 146 -5.41 2.78 10.09
C HIS A 146 -5.05 3.13 11.54
N LEU A 147 -4.01 2.48 12.07
CA LEU A 147 -3.52 2.74 13.41
C LEU A 147 -2.59 3.96 13.41
N VAL A 148 -3.16 5.14 13.66
CA VAL A 148 -2.41 6.39 13.83
C VAL A 148 -2.60 6.88 15.26
N ASP A 149 -1.79 6.33 16.16
CA ASP A 149 -1.72 6.79 17.55
C ASP A 149 -0.83 8.03 17.68
N ASP A 150 -0.73 8.57 18.90
CA ASP A 150 0.05 9.78 19.17
C ASP A 150 1.54 9.62 18.86
N GLU A 151 2.13 8.43 19.05
CA GLU A 151 3.54 8.17 18.70
C GLU A 151 3.75 8.29 17.19
N LEU A 152 2.89 7.65 16.39
CA LEU A 152 2.97 7.72 14.95
C LEU A 152 2.64 9.13 14.43
N LEU A 153 1.60 9.77 14.97
CA LEU A 153 1.19 11.10 14.54
C LEU A 153 2.24 12.16 14.86
N GLY A 154 2.83 12.13 16.06
CA GLY A 154 3.92 13.02 16.43
C GLY A 154 5.12 12.89 15.49
N PHE A 155 5.51 11.65 15.16
CA PHE A 155 6.54 11.40 14.15
C PHE A 155 6.17 11.94 12.77
N LEU A 156 4.91 11.77 12.34
CA LEU A 156 4.46 12.28 11.04
C LEU A 156 4.46 13.81 10.99
N ASN A 157 4.05 14.48 12.07
CA ASN A 157 4.10 15.94 12.19
C ASN A 157 5.54 16.46 12.07
N GLU A 158 6.50 15.81 12.73
CA GLU A 158 7.93 16.13 12.57
C GLU A 158 8.38 16.04 11.11
N GLN A 159 7.93 15.00 10.39
CA GLN A 159 8.24 14.84 8.98
C GLN A 159 7.58 15.92 8.13
N PHE A 160 6.30 16.24 8.39
CA PHE A 160 5.55 17.24 7.63
C PHE A 160 6.08 18.67 7.83
N ARG A 161 6.63 19.01 9.00
CA ARG A 161 7.30 20.31 9.22
C ARG A 161 8.46 20.56 8.27
N GLY A 162 9.11 19.50 7.76
CA GLY A 162 10.17 19.60 6.76
C GLY A 162 9.69 19.59 5.30
N MET A 163 8.38 19.44 5.06
CA MET A 163 7.80 19.33 3.72
C MET A 163 7.34 20.70 3.22
N GLY A 164 7.29 20.86 1.91
CA GLY A 164 6.93 22.13 1.27
C GLY A 164 5.51 22.18 0.73
N ALA A 165 4.87 21.03 0.47
CA ALA A 165 3.50 20.98 -0.01
C ALA A 165 2.88 19.59 0.16
N PHE A 166 1.55 19.56 0.20
CA PHE A 166 0.78 18.35 -0.06
C PHE A 166 0.32 18.28 -1.52
N MET A 167 0.12 17.06 -2.01
CA MET A 167 -0.41 16.74 -3.33
C MET A 167 -1.48 15.65 -3.21
N PHE A 168 -2.69 15.92 -3.68
CA PHE A 168 -3.84 15.03 -3.56
C PHE A 168 -4.66 14.98 -4.85
N GLY A 169 -5.41 13.90 -5.04
CA GLY A 169 -6.59 13.92 -5.91
C GLY A 169 -7.79 14.56 -5.18
N ARG A 170 -8.78 15.03 -5.95
CA ARG A 170 -10.01 15.68 -5.43
C ARG A 170 -10.63 14.98 -4.22
N ILE A 171 -10.92 13.68 -4.33
CA ILE A 171 -11.64 12.93 -3.28
C ILE A 171 -10.91 12.97 -1.94
N THR A 172 -9.58 12.74 -1.96
CA THR A 172 -8.77 12.77 -0.74
C THR A 172 -8.70 14.17 -0.16
N TYR A 173 -8.57 15.19 -1.02
CA TYR A 173 -8.58 16.58 -0.58
C TYR A 173 -9.90 16.95 0.11
N ASP A 174 -11.05 16.62 -0.48
CA ASP A 174 -12.36 16.98 0.08
C ASP A 174 -12.56 16.37 1.48
N VAL A 175 -12.26 15.07 1.64
CA VAL A 175 -12.38 14.36 2.92
C VAL A 175 -11.46 14.96 3.99
N MET A 176 -10.22 15.29 3.62
CA MET A 176 -9.26 15.88 4.56
C MET A 176 -9.61 17.34 4.89
N ALA A 177 -10.03 18.13 3.90
CA ALA A 177 -10.36 19.53 4.07
C ALA A 177 -11.58 19.72 4.99
N ASP A 178 -12.60 18.86 4.88
CA ASP A 178 -13.81 18.93 5.71
C ASP A 178 -13.49 18.85 7.20
N TYR A 179 -12.64 17.89 7.58
CA TYR A 179 -12.24 17.67 8.96
C TYR A 179 -11.15 18.64 9.45
N TRP A 180 -10.04 18.77 8.71
CA TRP A 180 -8.85 19.48 9.22
C TRP A 180 -8.95 21.01 9.13
N ASN A 181 -9.79 21.55 8.25
CA ASN A 181 -10.02 23.00 8.23
C ASN A 181 -10.86 23.46 9.43
N THR A 182 -11.72 22.59 9.96
CA THR A 182 -12.66 22.91 11.05
C THR A 182 -12.18 22.44 12.42
N ALA A 183 -11.13 21.61 12.48
CA ALA A 183 -10.52 21.14 13.73
C ALA A 183 -10.04 22.31 14.61
N ALA A 184 -10.80 22.55 15.68
CA ALA A 184 -10.56 23.54 16.73
C ALA A 184 -9.94 22.87 17.98
N PRO A 185 -9.35 23.63 18.92
CA PRO A 185 -8.91 23.07 20.18
C PRO A 185 -10.11 22.53 20.97
N ASP A 186 -10.10 21.23 21.26
CA ASP A 186 -11.11 20.51 22.03
C ASP A 186 -10.37 19.62 23.06
N PRO A 187 -10.82 19.52 24.33
CA PRO A 187 -10.26 18.60 25.31
C PRO A 187 -10.11 17.14 24.83
N ASP A 188 -10.96 16.69 23.89
CA ASP A 188 -10.95 15.33 23.36
C ASP A 188 -10.01 15.15 22.15
N ILE A 189 -9.37 16.22 21.66
CA ILE A 189 -8.41 16.19 20.57
C ILE A 189 -6.98 16.16 21.14
N SER A 190 -6.18 15.17 20.72
CA SER A 190 -4.79 15.08 21.18
C SER A 190 -3.95 16.26 20.67
N ALA A 191 -2.89 16.61 21.41
CA ALA A 191 -2.01 17.72 21.03
C ALA A 191 -1.40 17.54 19.62
N HIS A 192 -1.06 16.31 19.25
CA HIS A 192 -0.53 15.99 17.92
C HIS A 192 -1.59 16.09 16.82
N MET A 193 -2.85 15.80 17.12
CA MET A 193 -3.96 15.98 16.19
C MET A 193 -4.24 17.47 15.94
N PHE A 194 -4.22 18.28 17.00
CA PHE A 194 -4.32 19.73 16.86
C PHE A 194 -3.13 20.34 16.09
N GLU A 195 -1.91 19.86 16.36
CA GLU A 195 -0.72 20.27 15.61
C GLU A 195 -0.84 19.93 14.12
N PHE A 196 -1.31 18.72 13.78
CA PHE A 196 -1.51 18.32 12.38
C PHE A 196 -2.53 19.23 11.67
N ALA A 197 -3.60 19.64 12.35
CA ALA A 197 -4.57 20.59 11.80
C ALA A 197 -3.91 21.95 11.45
N GLY A 198 -2.96 22.42 12.27
CA GLY A 198 -2.15 23.61 11.97
C GLY A 198 -1.29 23.42 10.72
N ILE A 199 -0.52 22.33 10.66
CA ILE A 199 0.30 21.96 9.50
C ILE A 199 -0.56 21.89 8.24
N TRP A 200 -1.73 21.25 8.34
CA TRP A 200 -2.67 21.13 7.24
C TRP A 200 -3.09 22.51 6.72
N ARG A 201 -3.53 23.44 7.58
CA ARG A 201 -4.01 24.76 7.14
C ARG A 201 -2.90 25.60 6.49
N GLU A 202 -1.68 25.53 7.03
CA GLU A 202 -0.55 26.35 6.57
C GLU A 202 0.10 25.81 5.30
N MET A 203 0.26 24.49 5.18
CA MET A 203 1.02 23.90 4.07
C MET A 203 0.28 24.06 2.72
N PRO A 204 0.95 24.54 1.66
CA PRO A 204 0.40 24.60 0.31
C PRO A 204 -0.09 23.23 -0.18
N LYS A 205 -1.17 23.22 -0.97
CA LYS A 205 -1.79 22.01 -1.51
C LYS A 205 -1.92 22.08 -3.02
N PHE A 206 -1.48 21.04 -3.72
CA PHE A 206 -1.75 20.81 -5.13
C PHE A 206 -2.85 19.77 -5.28
N VAL A 207 -4.00 20.16 -5.85
CA VAL A 207 -5.17 19.29 -5.96
C VAL A 207 -5.43 18.95 -7.43
N PHE A 208 -5.31 17.68 -7.77
CA PHE A 208 -5.57 17.19 -9.12
C PHE A 208 -7.06 16.95 -9.31
N SER A 209 -7.68 17.73 -10.20
CA SER A 209 -9.11 17.67 -10.48
C SER A 209 -9.48 18.37 -11.79
N ARG A 210 -10.33 17.72 -12.59
CA ARG A 210 -10.95 18.32 -13.79
C ARG A 210 -12.25 19.07 -13.50
N THR A 211 -12.85 18.86 -12.32
CA THR A 211 -14.19 19.39 -12.00
C THR A 211 -14.18 20.42 -10.88
N LEU A 212 -13.07 20.54 -10.14
CA LEU A 212 -12.98 21.47 -9.03
C LEU A 212 -12.66 22.86 -9.59
N THR A 213 -13.63 23.77 -9.52
CA THR A 213 -13.52 25.13 -10.06
C THR A 213 -13.15 26.16 -8.99
N GLN A 214 -13.36 25.84 -7.71
CA GLN A 214 -12.94 26.66 -6.57
C GLN A 214 -12.15 25.81 -5.58
N ALA A 215 -11.06 26.37 -5.08
CA ALA A 215 -10.20 25.76 -4.10
C ALA A 215 -10.18 26.60 -2.81
N GLY A 216 -9.91 25.94 -1.68
CA GLY A 216 -9.74 26.63 -0.41
C GLY A 216 -8.46 27.47 -0.38
N SER A 217 -8.21 28.14 0.76
CA SER A 217 -6.95 28.84 0.97
C SER A 217 -5.74 27.90 0.82
N ASN A 218 -4.61 28.44 0.37
CA ASN A 218 -3.35 27.72 0.16
C ASN A 218 -3.47 26.49 -0.76
N THR A 219 -4.43 26.51 -1.70
CA THR A 219 -4.70 25.38 -2.59
C THR A 219 -4.66 25.78 -4.06
N THR A 220 -3.87 25.07 -4.86
CA THR A 220 -3.77 25.24 -6.31
C THR A 220 -4.37 24.02 -6.99
N VAL A 221 -5.33 24.23 -7.90
CA VAL A 221 -5.94 23.14 -8.68
C VAL A 221 -5.11 22.89 -9.94
N ILE A 222 -4.80 21.62 -10.20
CA ILE A 222 -4.13 21.15 -11.41
C ILE A 222 -5.08 20.20 -12.13
N HIS A 223 -5.29 20.36 -13.42
CA HIS A 223 -6.33 19.58 -14.13
C HIS A 223 -5.91 18.14 -14.41
N ASP A 224 -4.66 17.95 -14.85
CA ASP A 224 -4.15 16.68 -15.33
C ASP A 224 -2.71 16.44 -14.90
N VAL A 225 -2.31 15.18 -14.85
CA VAL A 225 -0.91 14.80 -14.62
C VAL A 225 -0.15 14.97 -15.94
N VAL A 226 0.56 16.08 -16.06
CA VAL A 226 1.43 16.39 -17.21
C VAL A 226 2.88 16.34 -16.73
N PRO A 227 3.72 15.41 -17.21
CA PRO A 227 5.09 15.23 -16.71
C PRO A 227 5.93 16.51 -16.68
N GLU A 228 5.79 17.37 -17.69
CA GLU A 228 6.50 18.65 -17.81
C GLU A 228 6.09 19.61 -16.68
N GLN A 229 4.79 19.72 -16.40
CA GLN A 229 4.28 20.55 -15.30
C GLN A 229 4.75 20.04 -13.93
N ILE A 230 4.83 18.71 -13.76
CA ILE A 230 5.36 18.11 -12.53
C ILE A 230 6.86 18.37 -12.40
N ALA A 231 7.62 18.33 -13.49
CA ALA A 231 9.04 18.66 -13.49
C ALA A 231 9.28 20.13 -13.12
N GLU A 232 8.49 21.05 -13.68
CA GLU A 232 8.51 22.47 -13.31
C GLU A 232 8.18 22.66 -11.83
N LEU A 233 7.16 21.95 -11.32
CA LEU A 233 6.79 21.97 -9.91
C LEU A 233 7.94 21.52 -8.99
N LYS A 234 8.69 20.48 -9.41
CA LYS A 234 9.88 19.99 -8.69
C LYS A 234 11.06 20.96 -8.75
N ALA A 235 11.15 21.79 -9.79
CA ALA A 235 12.21 22.78 -9.96
C ALA A 235 11.98 24.09 -9.17
N GLN A 236 10.74 24.35 -8.72
CA GLN A 236 10.43 25.50 -7.88
C GLN A 236 11.14 25.42 -6.51
N PRO A 237 11.47 26.56 -5.88
CA PRO A 237 11.99 26.56 -4.52
C PRO A 237 10.95 26.02 -3.53
N GLY A 238 11.41 25.32 -2.49
CA GLY A 238 10.56 24.80 -1.41
C GLY A 238 11.01 23.43 -0.91
N GLY A 239 10.32 22.93 0.12
CA GLY A 239 10.54 21.57 0.64
C GLY A 239 9.91 20.49 -0.24
N ASP A 240 10.20 19.23 0.06
CA ASP A 240 9.67 18.08 -0.67
C ASP A 240 8.12 18.03 -0.66
N ILE A 241 7.53 17.34 -1.62
CA ILE A 241 6.09 17.28 -1.85
C ILE A 241 5.55 15.93 -1.37
N VAL A 242 4.60 15.98 -0.44
CA VAL A 242 3.92 14.78 0.06
C VAL A 242 2.76 14.44 -0.85
N LEU A 243 2.83 13.28 -1.50
CA LEU A 243 1.77 12.71 -2.32
C LEU A 243 0.95 11.71 -1.50
N SER A 244 -0.37 11.84 -1.58
CA SER A 244 -1.32 10.86 -1.02
C SER A 244 -2.51 10.64 -1.96
N GLY A 245 -3.11 9.45 -1.86
CA GLY A 245 -4.21 8.98 -2.70
C GLY A 245 -3.76 8.05 -3.82
N ALA A 246 -4.33 6.84 -3.84
CA ALA A 246 -3.88 5.77 -4.73
C ALA A 246 -4.05 6.07 -6.23
N ASN A 247 -5.15 6.73 -6.63
CA ASN A 247 -5.41 7.02 -8.05
C ASN A 247 -4.37 7.99 -8.63
N LEU A 248 -4.05 9.06 -7.90
CA LEU A 248 -3.04 10.02 -8.33
C LEU A 248 -1.65 9.40 -8.27
N ALA A 249 -1.36 8.61 -7.24
CA ALA A 249 -0.12 7.85 -7.15
C ALA A 249 0.08 6.92 -8.35
N SER A 250 -0.95 6.17 -8.75
CA SER A 250 -0.90 5.29 -9.93
C SER A 250 -0.55 6.07 -11.20
N ALA A 251 -1.20 7.22 -11.44
CA ALA A 251 -0.89 8.08 -12.58
C ALA A 251 0.57 8.59 -12.57
N LEU A 252 1.07 9.08 -11.43
CA LEU A 252 2.46 9.54 -11.32
C LEU A 252 3.48 8.40 -11.45
N MET A 253 3.12 7.20 -10.98
CA MET A 253 3.95 6.00 -11.13
C MET A 253 4.13 5.59 -12.59
N GLN A 254 3.08 5.70 -13.42
CA GLN A 254 3.15 5.40 -14.85
C GLN A 254 4.18 6.28 -15.59
N HIS A 255 4.37 7.50 -15.13
CA HIS A 255 5.37 8.44 -15.65
C HIS A 255 6.71 8.41 -14.89
N GLY A 256 6.84 7.57 -13.87
CA GLY A 256 8.06 7.47 -13.06
C GLY A 256 8.38 8.75 -12.27
N LEU A 257 7.36 9.50 -11.86
CA LEU A 257 7.51 10.82 -11.22
C LEU A 257 7.62 10.78 -9.69
N ILE A 258 7.47 9.61 -9.07
CA ILE A 258 7.62 9.43 -7.62
C ILE A 258 9.07 9.07 -7.28
N ASP A 259 9.68 9.83 -6.38
CA ASP A 259 11.09 9.67 -5.98
C ASP A 259 11.25 8.74 -4.77
N GLU A 260 10.37 8.86 -3.78
CA GLU A 260 10.39 8.10 -2.52
C GLU A 260 9.02 7.52 -2.18
N PHE A 261 9.04 6.38 -1.49
CA PHE A 261 7.88 5.67 -0.98
C PHE A 261 8.04 5.50 0.52
N ARG A 262 7.10 6.06 1.28
CA ARG A 262 7.04 5.95 2.74
C ARG A 262 5.72 5.27 3.10
N ILE A 263 5.77 3.94 3.16
CA ILE A 263 4.59 3.09 3.31
C ILE A 263 4.47 2.63 4.75
N ARG A 264 3.36 2.97 5.40
CA ARG A 264 3.00 2.52 6.75
C ARG A 264 2.19 1.23 6.64
N VAL A 265 2.84 0.10 6.94
CA VAL A 265 2.20 -1.21 6.95
C VAL A 265 1.54 -1.42 8.31
N ASN A 266 0.22 -1.53 8.33
CA ASN A 266 -0.57 -1.78 9.53
C ASN A 266 -0.65 -3.28 9.79
N PRO A 267 -0.68 -3.72 11.05
CA PRO A 267 -0.66 -5.13 11.45
C PRO A 267 -2.04 -5.80 11.29
N ILE A 268 -2.65 -5.66 10.12
CA ILE A 268 -3.96 -6.23 9.77
C ILE A 268 -3.93 -6.85 8.37
N VAL A 269 -4.67 -7.93 8.18
CA VAL A 269 -4.97 -8.52 6.86
C VAL A 269 -6.44 -8.22 6.57
N LEU A 270 -6.72 -7.45 5.52
CA LEU A 270 -8.10 -7.09 5.16
C LEU A 270 -8.79 -8.18 4.35
N GLY A 271 -8.04 -9.03 3.63
CA GLY A 271 -8.60 -10.09 2.79
C GLY A 271 -9.12 -9.58 1.44
N GLN A 272 -9.73 -8.40 1.44
CA GLN A 272 -10.22 -7.70 0.25
C GLN A 272 -10.19 -6.18 0.49
N GLY A 273 -10.08 -5.42 -0.58
CA GLY A 273 -10.03 -3.97 -0.53
C GLY A 273 -9.50 -3.40 -1.83
N ARG A 274 -9.20 -2.10 -1.82
CA ARG A 274 -8.56 -1.45 -2.97
C ARG A 274 -7.04 -1.53 -2.81
N PRO A 275 -6.30 -2.16 -3.75
CA PRO A 275 -4.85 -2.29 -3.64
C PRO A 275 -4.19 -0.93 -3.61
N LEU A 276 -3.12 -0.78 -2.81
CA LEU A 276 -2.30 0.44 -2.81
C LEU A 276 -1.69 0.69 -4.20
N PHE A 277 -1.28 -0.39 -4.87
CA PHE A 277 -0.73 -0.38 -6.21
C PHE A 277 -1.62 -1.26 -7.10
N GLU A 278 -2.61 -0.65 -7.75
CA GLU A 278 -3.45 -1.32 -8.74
C GLU A 278 -2.71 -1.40 -10.07
N ASP A 279 -2.74 -2.58 -10.72
CA ASP A 279 -1.99 -3.00 -11.92
C ASP A 279 -1.14 -1.89 -12.55
N PRO A 280 0.10 -1.69 -12.06
CA PRO A 280 0.83 -0.49 -12.41
C PRO A 280 1.22 -0.47 -13.89
N GLY A 281 1.19 -1.61 -14.60
CA GLY A 281 1.85 -1.76 -15.91
C GLY A 281 3.35 -1.44 -15.89
N VAL A 282 3.89 -1.09 -14.72
CA VAL A 282 5.22 -0.54 -14.49
C VAL A 282 5.93 -1.38 -13.46
N ARG A 283 7.06 -1.96 -13.86
CA ARG A 283 8.01 -2.63 -12.98
C ARG A 283 9.07 -1.63 -12.55
N MET A 284 9.19 -1.39 -11.25
CA MET A 284 10.12 -0.42 -10.69
C MET A 284 11.00 -1.08 -9.63
N GLY A 285 12.31 -0.90 -9.74
CA GLY A 285 13.25 -1.29 -8.69
C GLY A 285 13.26 -0.25 -7.57
N LEU A 286 13.15 -0.71 -6.33
CA LEU A 286 13.21 0.13 -5.14
C LEU A 286 14.42 -0.25 -4.28
N ARG A 287 15.03 0.73 -3.62
CA ARG A 287 16.07 0.54 -2.60
C ARG A 287 15.49 0.87 -1.24
N LEU A 288 15.66 -0.03 -0.27
CA LEU A 288 15.28 0.24 1.11
C LEU A 288 16.26 1.24 1.71
N GLU A 289 15.76 2.42 2.07
CA GLU A 289 16.55 3.49 2.70
C GLU A 289 16.43 3.45 4.24
N GLY A 290 15.32 2.92 4.75
CA GLY A 290 15.11 2.81 6.19
C GLY A 290 13.83 2.10 6.57
N THR A 291 13.78 1.69 7.84
CA THR A 291 12.59 1.13 8.47
C THR A 291 12.41 1.73 9.85
N ARG A 292 11.16 1.86 10.30
CA ARG A 292 10.84 2.24 11.68
C ARG A 292 9.63 1.44 12.14
N THR A 293 9.72 0.89 13.34
CA THR A 293 8.62 0.20 14.01
C THR A 293 8.00 1.11 15.06
N PHE A 294 6.68 1.06 15.21
CA PHE A 294 5.92 1.78 16.23
C PHE A 294 5.32 0.80 17.24
N ARG A 295 4.98 1.27 18.44
CA ARG A 295 4.48 0.41 19.52
C ARG A 295 3.12 -0.22 19.20
N ASN A 296 2.31 0.45 18.39
CA ASN A 296 1.04 -0.07 17.88
C ASN A 296 1.18 -1.15 16.80
N GLY A 297 2.41 -1.57 16.47
CA GLY A 297 2.70 -2.61 15.50
C GLY A 297 2.79 -2.12 14.05
N VAL A 298 2.58 -0.83 13.78
CA VAL A 298 2.82 -0.26 12.45
C VAL A 298 4.31 -0.31 12.12
N VAL A 299 4.63 -0.65 10.88
CA VAL A 299 5.99 -0.57 10.33
C VAL A 299 6.01 0.43 9.19
N LEU A 300 6.80 1.49 9.34
CA LEU A 300 7.12 2.40 8.25
C LEU A 300 8.28 1.83 7.45
N LEU A 301 8.05 1.64 6.16
CA LEU A 301 9.06 1.30 5.16
C LEU A 301 9.37 2.53 4.33
N HIS A 302 10.64 2.92 4.28
CA HIS A 302 11.13 4.01 3.44
C HIS A 302 11.95 3.43 2.29
N TYR A 303 11.48 3.63 1.07
CA TYR A 303 12.17 3.26 -0.14
C TYR A 303 12.44 4.48 -1.03
N SER A 304 13.53 4.42 -1.79
CA SER A 304 13.78 5.30 -2.93
C SER A 304 13.71 4.50 -4.23
N ARG A 305 13.51 5.19 -5.35
CA ARG A 305 13.63 4.57 -6.67
C ARG A 305 15.10 4.25 -6.98
N ASN A 306 15.39 3.04 -7.48
CA ASN A 306 16.73 2.72 -7.99
C ASN A 306 17.08 3.63 -9.18
N GLY A 307 18.25 4.30 -9.09
CA GLY A 307 18.75 5.19 -10.14
C GLY A 307 18.18 6.61 -10.12
N ALA A 308 17.60 7.05 -8.99
CA ALA A 308 17.36 8.46 -8.69
C ALA A 308 18.55 9.07 -7.94
#